data_AF-A0A7V9US80-F1
#
_entry.id   AF-A0A7V9US80-F1
#
_cell.length_a   1.000
_cell.length_b   1.000
_cell.length_c   1.000
_cell.angle_alpha   90.00
_cell.angle_beta   90.00
_cell.angle_gamma   90.00
#
_symmetry.space_group_name_H-M   'P 1'
#
loop_
_entity.id
_entity.type
_entity.pdbx_description
1 polymer ?
#
loop_
_entity_poly.entity_id
_entity_poly.type
_entity_poly.pdbx_seq_one_letter_code
_entity_poly.pdbx_strand_id
1 'polypeptide(L)' 'MTQHLSERITVNPKQCGGRPCIRGMRIRVTDILDLFALGLT' A
#
# COMPACT_ATOMS: atom_id res chain seq x y z
N MET A 1 15.05 -9.41 11.29
CA MET A 1 13.74 -10.00 10.95
C MET A 1 13.36 -9.54 9.57
N THR A 2 13.43 -10.42 8.57
CA THR A 2 13.19 -10.06 7.17
C THR A 2 11.71 -10.28 6.86
N GLN A 3 10.87 -9.25 7.04
CA GLN A 3 9.45 -9.33 6.69
C GLN A 3 9.26 -9.18 5.18
N HIS A 4 8.51 -10.11 4.58
CA HIS A 4 8.19 -10.07 3.16
C HIS A 4 7.12 -9.02 2.86
N LEU A 5 7.34 -8.20 1.83
CA LEU A 5 6.41 -7.14 1.40
C LEU A 5 4.99 -7.66 1.11
N SER A 6 4.89 -8.92 0.66
CA SER A 6 3.64 -9.63 0.37
C SER A 6 2.77 -9.89 1.60
N GLU A 7 3.27 -9.71 2.82
CA GLU A 7 2.48 -9.87 4.05
C GLU A 7 1.60 -8.64 4.33
N ARG A 8 2.00 -7.46 3.86
CA ARG A 8 1.28 -6.19 4.10
C ARG A 8 0.59 -5.61 2.87
N ILE A 9 1.07 -5.96 1.68
CA ILE A 9 0.57 -5.38 0.43
C ILE A 9 -0.14 -6.46 -0.38
N THR A 10 -1.31 -6.11 -0.93
CA THR A 10 -2.07 -6.93 -1.87
C THR A 10 -2.18 -6.19 -3.20
N VAL A 11 -2.08 -6.95 -4.30
CA VAL A 11 -2.34 -6.48 -5.66
C VAL A 11 -3.57 -7.22 -6.16
N ASN A 12 -4.68 -6.50 -6.38
CA ASN A 12 -5.92 -7.08 -6.87
C ASN A 12 -6.42 -6.24 -8.06
N PRO A 13 -6.52 -6.79 -9.28
CA PRO A 13 -6.97 -6.04 -10.45
C PRO A 13 -8.38 -5.43 -10.31
N LYS A 14 -9.23 -6.00 -9.43
CA LYS A 14 -10.58 -5.48 -9.14
C LYS A 14 -10.60 -4.38 -8.08
N GLN A 15 -9.48 -4.09 -7.42
CA GLN A 15 -9.35 -3.07 -6.39
C GLN A 15 -8.29 -2.04 -6.79
N CYS A 16 -8.53 -0.76 -6.51
CA CYS A 16 -7.55 0.31 -6.77
C CYS A 16 -7.01 0.34 -8.23
N GLY A 17 -7.75 -0.18 -9.22
CA GLY A 17 -7.30 -0.31 -10.62
C GLY A 17 -6.10 -1.24 -10.81
N GLY A 18 -5.93 -2.26 -9.96
CA GLY A 18 -4.79 -3.18 -9.99
C GLY A 18 -3.51 -2.61 -9.37
N ARG A 19 -3.60 -1.45 -8.72
CA ARG A 19 -2.47 -0.87 -7.99
C ARG A 19 -2.25 -1.55 -6.64
N PRO A 20 -1.01 -1.60 -6.14
CA PRO A 20 -0.72 -2.13 -4.81
C PRO A 20 -1.49 -1.37 -3.73
N CYS A 21 -2.25 -2.10 -2.92
CA CYS A 21 -3.04 -1.57 -1.82
C CYS A 21 -2.68 -2.27 -0.51
N ILE A 22 -2.74 -1.55 0.61
CA ILE A 22 -2.46 -2.11 1.93
C ILE A 22 -3.55 -3.14 2.29
N ARG A 23 -3.16 -4.32 2.75
CA ARG A 23 -4.09 -5.39 3.11
C ARG A 23 -5.03 -4.94 4.23
N GLY A 24 -6.33 -5.23 4.08
CA GLY A 24 -7.36 -4.81 5.03
C GLY A 24 -7.77 -3.34 4.88
N MET A 25 -7.13 -2.59 3.98
CA MET A 25 -7.46 -1.21 3.67
C MET A 25 -7.73 -1.07 2.18
N ARG A 26 -8.42 0.00 1.80
CA ARG A 26 -8.65 0.36 0.38
C ARG A 26 -7.80 1.57 -0.02
N ILE A 27 -6.59 1.64 0.55
CA ILE A 27 -5.63 2.74 0.39
C ILE A 27 -4.45 2.22 -0.45
N ARG A 28 -4.06 2.99 -1.47
CA ARG A 28 -2.90 2.64 -2.30
C ARG A 28 -1.61 2.89 -1.53
N VAL A 29 -0.62 2.05 -1.78
CA VAL A 29 0.71 2.23 -1.21
C VAL A 29 1.30 3.59 -1.58
N THR A 30 1.04 4.06 -2.81
CA THR A 30 1.50 5.37 -3.29
C THR A 30 0.95 6.53 -2.47
N ASP A 31 -0.33 6.49 -2.09
CA ASP A 31 -0.96 7.59 -1.33
C ASP A 31 -0.29 7.76 0.04
N ILE A 32 0.06 6.64 0.68
CA ILE A 32 0.77 6.64 1.96
C ILE A 32 2.19 7.17 1.78
N LEU A 33 2.90 6.75 0.74
CA LEU A 33 4.25 7.24 0.45
C LEU A 33 4.25 8.75 0.13
N ASP A 34 3.24 9.25 -0.59
CA ASP A 34 3.07 10.68 -0.86
C ASP A 34 2.82 11.45 0.44
N LEU A 35 1.99 10.92 1.35
CA LEU A 35 1.77 11.52 2.66
C LEU A 35 3.05 11.54 3.52
N PHE A 36 3.82 10.45 3.53
CA PHE A 36 5.13 10.42 4.19
C PHE A 36 6.10 11.43 3.56
N ALA A 37 6.09 11.60 2.23
CA ALA A 37 6.90 12.59 1.56
C ALA A 37 6.51 14.04 1.92
N LEU A 38 5.25 14.27 2.29
CA LEU A 38 4.74 15.55 2.81
C LEU A 38 5.05 15.76 4.31
N GLY A 39 5.78 14.84 4.96
CA GLY A 39 6.19 14.97 6.36
C GLY A 39 5.20 14.39 7.37
N LEU A 40 4.26 13.54 6.93
CA LEU A 40 3.46 12.75 7.85
C LEU A 40 4.38 11.72 8.55
N THR A 41 4.34 11.65 9.88
CA THR A 41 5.16 10.73 10.71
C THR A 41 4.32 9.78 11.52
#